data_AF-A0A2V7U0M7-F1
#
_entry.id   AF-A0A2V7U0M7-F1
#
_cell.length_a   1.000
_cell.length_b   1.000
_cell.length_c   1.000
_cell.angle_alpha   90.00
_cell.angle_beta   90.00
_cell.angle_gamma   90.00
#
_symmetry.space_group_name_H-M   'P 1'
#
loop_
_entity.id
_entity.type
_entity.pdbx_description
1 polymer ?
#
loop_
_entity_poly.entity_id
_entity_poly.type
_entity_poly.pdbx_seq_one_letter_code
_entity_poly.pdbx_strand_id
1 'polypeptide(L)'
;MRRLCSLLVGAALAVAPVPLRAQADDPELAQGERQLREGDYKGAVTTLESVGRRLSSAPERARDLVRVYVDLGVAYVALDQRDLARARFGEALARDRNLKLSAAEYSPKVLAVFEESRRRARQTGGHKGSKAPYIVAGAAA
;
A
#
# COMPACT_ATOMS: atom_id res chain seq x y z
N MET A 1 13.63 74.82 1.61
CA MET A 1 12.25 74.46 2.03
C MET A 1 12.09 72.96 1.79
N ARG A 2 12.38 72.09 2.77
CA ARG A 2 11.50 71.60 3.84
C ARG A 2 10.26 70.84 3.34
N ARG A 3 10.36 69.50 3.46
CA ARG A 3 9.32 68.52 3.84
C ARG A 3 8.25 68.26 2.75
N LEU A 4 7.72 67.06 2.50
CA LEU A 4 7.25 65.97 3.36
C LEU A 4 7.13 64.65 2.55
N CYS A 5 7.40 63.52 3.22
CA CYS A 5 6.57 62.29 3.38
C CYS A 5 5.70 61.82 2.19
N SER A 6 5.69 60.57 1.74
CA SER A 6 5.42 59.33 2.49
C SER A 6 5.73 58.11 1.60
N LEU A 7 6.56 57.17 2.04
CA LEU A 7 6.13 55.85 2.57
C LEU A 7 5.03 55.15 1.75
N LEU A 8 5.43 54.37 0.75
CA LEU A 8 4.70 53.18 0.31
C LEU A 8 5.69 52.03 0.17
N VAL A 9 6.04 51.43 1.30
CA VAL A 9 6.67 50.11 1.35
C VAL A 9 5.58 49.11 0.99
N GLY A 10 5.43 48.87 -0.30
CA GLY A 10 4.64 47.75 -0.82
C GLY A 10 5.35 46.46 -0.49
N ALA A 11 4.98 45.85 0.64
CA ALA A 11 5.35 44.48 0.97
C ALA A 11 4.71 43.56 -0.08
N ALA A 12 5.46 43.28 -1.14
CA ALA A 12 5.15 42.23 -2.08
C ALA A 12 5.22 40.90 -1.30
N LEU A 13 4.07 40.41 -0.84
CA LEU A 13 3.91 39.00 -0.52
C LEU A 13 4.18 38.23 -1.83
N ALA A 14 5.43 37.86 -2.03
CA ALA A 14 5.81 36.82 -2.95
C ALA A 14 5.18 35.52 -2.45
N VAL A 15 3.97 35.24 -2.92
CA VAL A 15 3.41 33.88 -2.92
C VAL A 15 4.30 33.09 -3.87
N ALA A 16 5.41 32.57 -3.34
CA ALA A 16 6.20 31.59 -4.07
C ALA A 16 5.29 30.38 -4.35
N PRO A 17 5.18 29.93 -5.60
CA PRO A 17 4.51 28.66 -5.87
C PRO A 17 5.32 27.60 -5.15
N VAL A 18 4.77 27.05 -4.06
CA VAL A 18 5.28 25.84 -3.46
C VAL A 18 5.23 24.82 -4.59
N PRO A 19 6.38 24.31 -5.10
CA PRO A 19 6.32 23.23 -6.04
C PRO A 19 5.64 22.09 -5.27
N LEU A 20 4.43 21.75 -5.68
CA LEU A 20 3.86 20.45 -5.41
C LEU A 20 4.92 19.50 -5.97
N ARG A 21 5.81 18.99 -5.10
CA ARG A 21 6.65 17.87 -5.44
C ARG A 21 5.66 16.76 -5.69
N ALA A 22 5.22 16.62 -6.95
CA ALA A 22 4.75 15.35 -7.46
C ALA A 22 5.82 14.38 -6.98
N GLN A 23 5.47 13.55 -5.99
CA GLN A 23 6.34 12.49 -5.54
C GLN A 23 6.70 11.73 -6.81
N ALA A 24 7.93 11.93 -7.28
CA ALA A 24 8.37 11.31 -8.51
C ALA A 24 8.19 9.81 -8.29
N ASP A 25 7.34 9.20 -9.12
CA ASP A 25 7.07 7.76 -9.06
C ASP A 25 8.42 7.03 -8.99
N ASP A 26 8.52 6.05 -8.10
CA ASP A 26 9.74 5.29 -7.93
C ASP A 26 10.09 4.59 -9.26
N PRO A 27 11.28 4.84 -9.85
CA PRO A 27 11.59 4.35 -11.19
C PRO A 27 11.64 2.81 -11.26
N GLU A 28 12.00 2.16 -10.16
CA GLU A 28 12.01 0.70 -10.08
C GLU A 28 10.60 0.13 -9.90
N LEU A 29 9.69 0.86 -9.24
CA LEU A 29 8.27 0.52 -9.20
C LEU A 29 7.67 0.57 -10.62
N ALA A 30 7.92 1.66 -11.34
CA ALA A 30 7.48 1.82 -12.73
C ALA A 30 8.03 0.71 -13.64
N GLN A 31 9.25 0.23 -13.37
CA GLN A 31 9.82 -0.92 -14.06
C GLN A 31 9.08 -2.23 -13.73
N GLY A 32 8.80 -2.51 -12.46
CA GLY A 32 8.05 -3.71 -12.07
C GLY A 32 6.65 -3.76 -12.70
N GLU A 33 5.98 -2.62 -12.80
CA GLU A 33 4.69 -2.51 -13.46
C GLU A 33 4.76 -2.72 -14.97
N ARG A 34 5.82 -2.23 -15.62
CA ARG A 34 6.07 -2.52 -17.03
C ARG A 34 6.24 -4.02 -17.25
N GLN A 35 7.02 -4.69 -16.41
CA GLN A 35 7.22 -6.14 -16.49
C GLN A 35 5.90 -6.90 -16.32
N LEU A 36 5.01 -6.46 -15.42
CA LEU A 36 3.65 -7.02 -15.30
C LEU A 36 2.84 -6.90 -16.59
N ARG A 37 2.87 -5.73 -17.24
CA ARG A 37 2.17 -5.49 -18.50
C ARG A 37 2.76 -6.30 -19.66
N GLU A 38 4.08 -6.48 -19.65
CA GLU A 38 4.81 -7.28 -20.63
C GLU A 38 4.68 -8.79 -20.38
N GLY A 39 4.10 -9.21 -19.25
CA GLY A 39 3.95 -10.61 -18.87
C GLY A 39 5.21 -11.24 -18.27
N ASP A 40 6.26 -10.46 -18.01
CA ASP A 40 7.45 -10.88 -17.27
C ASP A 40 7.16 -10.91 -15.77
N TYR A 41 6.29 -11.83 -15.35
CA TYR A 41 5.87 -11.94 -13.96
C TYR A 41 7.02 -12.31 -13.02
N LYS A 42 8.00 -13.10 -13.48
CA LYS A 42 9.17 -13.49 -12.67
C LYS A 42 10.11 -12.31 -12.45
N GLY A 43 10.40 -11.54 -13.50
CA GLY A 43 11.18 -10.32 -13.40
C GLY A 43 10.45 -9.27 -12.55
N ALA A 44 9.13 -9.12 -12.73
CA ALA A 44 8.31 -8.23 -11.91
C ALA A 44 8.42 -8.56 -10.42
N VAL A 45 8.32 -9.85 -10.02
CA VAL A 45 8.51 -10.26 -8.62
C VAL A 45 9.88 -9.83 -8.10
N THR A 46 10.93 -10.11 -8.86
CA THR A 46 12.31 -9.78 -8.44
C THR A 46 12.49 -8.28 -8.22
N THR A 47 12.02 -7.46 -9.17
CA THR A 47 12.09 -5.99 -9.09
C THR A 47 11.24 -5.47 -7.93
N LEU A 48 9.97 -5.87 -7.84
CA LEU A 48 9.02 -5.36 -6.85
C LEU A 48 9.36 -5.80 -5.41
N GLU A 49 9.96 -6.96 -5.19
CA GLU A 49 10.44 -7.36 -3.85
C GLU A 49 11.63 -6.49 -3.39
N SER A 50 12.51 -6.07 -4.31
CA SER A 50 13.57 -5.10 -4.00
C SER A 50 12.97 -3.76 -3.59
N VAL A 51 12.03 -3.26 -4.40
CA VAL A 51 11.32 -2.00 -4.13
C VAL A 51 10.58 -2.05 -2.80
N GLY A 52 9.80 -3.11 -2.56
CA GLY A 52 9.04 -3.28 -1.32
C GLY A 52 9.93 -3.28 -0.08
N ARG A 53 11.10 -3.93 -0.13
CA ARG A 53 12.07 -3.89 0.97
C ARG A 53 12.58 -2.47 1.22
N ARG A 54 12.92 -1.71 0.18
CA ARG A 54 13.35 -0.32 0.32
C ARG A 54 12.24 0.57 0.88
N LEU A 55 11.04 0.48 0.30
CA LEU A 55 9.88 1.30 0.69
C LEU A 55 9.33 0.94 2.08
N SER A 56 9.57 -0.28 2.57
CA SER A 56 9.16 -0.67 3.93
C SER A 56 9.82 0.18 5.03
N SER A 57 10.96 0.79 4.74
CA SER A 57 11.68 1.69 5.65
C SER A 57 11.31 3.17 5.46
N ALA A 58 10.44 3.50 4.50
CA ALA A 58 10.06 4.86 4.13
C ALA A 58 8.56 5.10 4.38
N PRO A 59 8.14 5.50 5.61
CA PRO A 59 6.73 5.66 5.96
C PRO A 59 5.99 6.71 5.10
N GLU A 60 6.70 7.71 4.60
CA GLU A 60 6.18 8.72 3.67
C GLU A 60 5.77 8.15 2.31
N ARG A 61 6.26 6.95 1.95
CA ARG A 61 5.92 6.20 0.75
C ARG A 61 5.01 4.99 1.01
N ALA A 62 4.26 5.02 2.12
CA ALA A 62 3.34 3.94 2.46
C ALA A 62 2.32 3.62 1.35
N ARG A 63 1.91 4.62 0.56
CA ARG A 63 1.01 4.41 -0.59
C ARG A 63 1.65 3.59 -1.70
N ASP A 64 2.88 3.92 -2.07
CA ASP A 64 3.66 3.20 -3.08
C ASP A 64 3.91 1.75 -2.63
N LEU A 65 4.16 1.57 -1.33
CA LEU A 65 4.33 0.25 -0.74
C LEU A 65 3.05 -0.61 -0.82
N VAL A 66 1.85 -0.03 -0.64
CA VAL A 66 0.58 -0.74 -0.88
C VAL A 66 0.48 -1.18 -2.33
N ARG A 67 0.83 -0.30 -3.28
CA ARG A 67 0.82 -0.61 -4.72
C ARG A 67 1.76 -1.76 -5.05
N VAL A 68 3.00 -1.74 -4.53
CA VAL A 68 3.96 -2.85 -4.66
C VAL A 68 3.37 -4.19 -4.22
N TYR A 69 2.67 -4.23 -3.08
CA TYR A 69 2.08 -5.48 -2.60
C TYR A 69 0.92 -5.98 -3.46
N VAL A 70 0.13 -5.07 -4.04
CA VAL A 70 -0.92 -5.43 -5.01
C VAL A 70 -0.27 -6.02 -6.26
N ASP A 71 0.74 -5.35 -6.81
CA ASP A 71 1.45 -5.76 -8.01
C ASP A 71 2.17 -7.10 -7.83
N LEU A 72 2.81 -7.33 -6.67
CA LEU A 72 3.35 -8.63 -6.29
C LEU A 72 2.26 -9.70 -6.21
N GLY A 73 1.11 -9.38 -5.60
CA GLY A 73 -0.03 -10.29 -5.55
C GLY A 73 -0.50 -10.70 -6.95
N VAL A 74 -0.59 -9.74 -7.89
CA VAL A 74 -0.94 -10.00 -9.29
C VAL A 74 0.09 -10.91 -9.96
N ALA A 75 1.38 -10.60 -9.81
CA ALA A 75 2.46 -11.39 -10.38
C ALA A 75 2.40 -12.85 -9.89
N TYR A 76 2.21 -13.05 -8.59
CA TYR A 76 2.10 -14.40 -8.02
C TYR A 76 0.85 -15.15 -8.48
N VAL A 77 -0.28 -14.49 -8.67
CA VAL A 77 -1.48 -15.14 -9.25
C VAL A 77 -1.22 -15.59 -10.69
N ALA A 78 -0.52 -14.78 -11.47
CA ALA A 78 -0.14 -15.11 -12.84
C ALA A 78 0.85 -16.28 -12.90
N LEU A 79 1.73 -16.40 -11.91
CA LEU A 79 2.66 -17.53 -11.72
C LEU A 79 2.02 -18.75 -11.04
N ASP A 80 0.70 -18.73 -10.79
CA ASP A 80 -0.06 -19.76 -10.07
C ASP A 80 0.36 -19.99 -8.60
N GLN A 81 1.14 -19.08 -8.03
CA GLN A 81 1.60 -19.11 -6.65
C GLN A 81 0.59 -18.47 -5.71
N ARG A 82 -0.60 -19.07 -5.61
CA ARG A 82 -1.76 -18.52 -4.89
C ARG A 82 -1.46 -18.21 -3.42
N ASP A 83 -0.67 -19.03 -2.75
CA ASP A 83 -0.37 -18.85 -1.33
C ASP A 83 0.47 -17.59 -1.08
N LEU A 84 1.47 -17.36 -1.92
CA LEU A 84 2.29 -16.14 -1.89
C LEU A 84 1.46 -14.93 -2.27
N ALA A 85 0.60 -15.03 -3.28
CA ALA A 85 -0.31 -13.95 -3.64
C ALA A 85 -1.20 -13.53 -2.46
N ARG A 86 -1.80 -14.49 -1.74
CA ARG A 86 -2.62 -14.20 -0.56
C ARG A 86 -1.83 -13.48 0.53
N ALA A 87 -0.57 -13.88 0.77
CA ALA A 87 0.29 -13.21 1.73
C ALA A 87 0.50 -11.74 1.35
N ARG A 88 0.84 -11.45 0.08
CA ARG A 88 1.06 -10.08 -0.39
C ARG A 88 -0.19 -9.23 -0.38
N PHE A 89 -1.34 -9.76 -0.81
CA PHE A 89 -2.61 -9.04 -0.67
C PHE A 89 -2.98 -8.78 0.79
N GLY A 90 -2.67 -9.72 1.70
CA GLY A 90 -2.80 -9.53 3.14
C GLY A 90 -1.96 -8.36 3.66
N GLU A 91 -0.71 -8.23 3.21
CA GLU A 91 0.17 -7.11 3.55
C GLU A 91 -0.34 -5.76 3.03
N ALA A 92 -0.95 -5.74 1.84
CA ALA A 92 -1.63 -4.56 1.30
C ALA A 92 -2.85 -4.18 2.15
N LEU A 93 -3.72 -5.15 2.46
CA LEU A 93 -4.94 -4.96 3.25
C LEU A 93 -4.68 -4.58 4.71
N ALA A 94 -3.54 -5.00 5.27
CA ALA A 94 -3.12 -4.60 6.60
C ALA A 94 -2.81 -3.09 6.68
N ARG A 95 -2.34 -2.51 5.58
CA ARG A 95 -2.00 -1.08 5.45
C ARG A 95 -3.19 -0.25 5.01
N ASP A 96 -3.96 -0.73 4.04
CA ASP A 96 -5.21 -0.12 3.60
C ASP A 96 -6.37 -1.14 3.67
N ARG A 97 -7.17 -1.03 4.74
CA ARG A 97 -8.34 -1.91 4.95
C ARG A 97 -9.49 -1.65 3.98
N ASN A 98 -9.52 -0.48 3.34
CA ASN A 98 -10.55 -0.06 2.41
C ASN A 98 -10.17 -0.33 0.95
N LEU A 99 -8.99 -0.92 0.71
CA LEU A 99 -8.50 -1.29 -0.60
C LEU A 99 -9.52 -2.16 -1.36
N LYS A 100 -9.76 -1.78 -2.61
CA LYS A 100 -10.64 -2.47 -3.56
C LYS A 100 -9.94 -2.58 -4.90
N LEU A 101 -9.98 -3.76 -5.49
CA LEU A 101 -9.56 -3.99 -6.87
C LEU A 101 -10.79 -3.96 -7.78
N SER A 102 -10.64 -3.34 -8.96
CA SER A 102 -11.71 -3.22 -9.94
C SER A 102 -11.65 -4.36 -10.97
N ALA A 103 -12.81 -4.89 -11.36
CA ALA A 103 -12.92 -5.86 -12.46
C ALA A 103 -12.61 -5.27 -13.84
N ALA A 104 -12.56 -3.93 -13.96
CA ALA A 104 -12.10 -3.29 -15.18
C ALA A 104 -10.57 -3.38 -15.36
N GLU A 105 -9.82 -3.53 -14.26
CA GLU A 105 -8.35 -3.47 -14.27
C GLU A 105 -7.71 -4.84 -14.02
N TYR A 106 -8.38 -5.71 -13.27
CA TYR A 106 -7.82 -6.99 -12.82
C TYR A 106 -8.62 -8.19 -13.31
N SER A 107 -7.90 -9.29 -13.60
CA SER A 107 -8.53 -10.53 -14.04
C SER A 107 -9.39 -11.17 -12.94
N PRO A 108 -10.43 -11.95 -13.29
CA PRO A 108 -11.29 -12.64 -12.32
C PRO A 108 -10.50 -13.52 -11.34
N LYS A 109 -9.39 -14.12 -11.79
CA LYS A 109 -8.51 -14.96 -10.96
C LYS A 109 -7.84 -14.13 -9.85
N VAL A 110 -7.33 -12.94 -10.18
CA VAL A 110 -6.73 -12.02 -9.22
C VAL A 110 -7.76 -11.57 -8.20
N LEU A 111 -8.93 -11.14 -8.67
CA LEU A 111 -10.02 -10.70 -7.79
C LEU A 111 -10.44 -11.79 -6.81
N ALA A 112 -10.58 -13.03 -7.26
CA ALA A 112 -10.95 -14.14 -6.39
C ALA A 112 -9.94 -14.34 -5.25
N VAL A 113 -8.63 -14.27 -5.54
CA VAL A 113 -7.57 -14.43 -4.54
C VAL A 113 -7.51 -13.22 -3.59
N PHE A 114 -7.69 -12.01 -4.12
CA PHE A 114 -7.76 -10.79 -3.31
C PHE A 114 -8.95 -10.82 -2.34
N GLU A 115 -10.14 -11.20 -2.81
CA GLU A 115 -11.34 -11.30 -2.00
C GLU A 115 -11.23 -12.39 -0.91
N GLU A 116 -10.60 -13.52 -1.23
CA GLU A 116 -10.27 -14.54 -0.23
C GLU A 116 -9.38 -13.95 0.87
N SER A 117 -8.34 -13.21 0.48
CA SER A 117 -7.40 -12.55 1.39
C SER A 117 -8.11 -11.51 2.27
N ARG A 118 -9.03 -10.73 1.68
CA ARG A 118 -9.85 -9.75 2.40
C ARG A 118 -10.79 -10.38 3.41
N ARG A 119 -11.44 -11.50 3.05
CA ARG A 119 -12.27 -12.26 3.99
C ARG A 119 -11.45 -12.78 5.17
N ARG A 120 -10.28 -13.36 4.90
CA ARG A 120 -9.36 -13.85 5.95
C ARG A 120 -8.91 -12.72 6.88
N ALA A 121 -8.48 -11.57 6.32
CA ALA A 121 -8.05 -10.41 7.11
C ALA A 121 -9.15 -9.88 8.05
N ARG A 122 -10.42 -9.92 7.62
CA ARG A 122 -11.57 -9.56 8.46
C ARG A 122 -11.83 -10.57 9.59
N GLN A 123 -11.66 -11.86 9.32
CA GLN A 123 -11.87 -12.93 10.29
C GLN A 123 -10.78 -12.94 11.38
N THR A 124 -9.52 -12.68 11.03
CA THR A 124 -8.41 -12.59 11.98
C THR A 124 -8.53 -11.35 12.88
N GLY A 125 -9.12 -10.25 12.39
CA GLY A 125 -9.41 -9.06 13.19
C GLY A 125 -10.50 -9.24 14.25
N GLY A 126 -11.33 -10.29 14.13
CA GLY A 126 -12.44 -10.58 15.05
C GLY A 126 -12.11 -11.50 16.23
N HIS A 127 -10.91 -12.11 16.26
CA HIS A 127 -10.55 -13.09 17.30
C HIS A 127 -9.92 -12.48 18.57
N LYS A 128 -9.87 -11.14 18.68
CA LYS A 128 -9.46 -10.43 19.90
C LYS A 128 -10.62 -10.39 20.90
N GLY A 129 -11.08 -11.55 21.39
CA GLY A 129 -12.25 -11.62 22.26
C GLY A 129 -12.67 -12.98 22.80
N SER A 130 -11.97 -14.08 22.53
CA SER A 130 -12.20 -15.31 23.31
C SER A 130 -11.51 -15.20 24.66
N LYS A 131 -12.17 -14.54 25.62
CA LYS A 131 -11.97 -14.88 27.03
C LYS A 131 -12.41 -16.33 27.16
N ALA A 132 -11.43 -17.24 27.16
CA ALA A 132 -11.67 -18.60 27.59
C ALA A 132 -12.35 -18.54 28.96
N PRO A 133 -13.54 -19.15 29.15
CA PRO A 133 -14.02 -19.35 30.50
C PRO A 133 -13.03 -20.31 31.16
N TYR A 134 -12.24 -19.79 32.10
CA TYR A 134 -11.59 -20.63 33.09
C TYR A 134 -12.71 -21.34 33.84
N ILE A 135 -13.07 -22.55 33.39
CA ILE A 135 -13.79 -23.50 34.22
C ILE A 135 -12.80 -23.84 35.33
N VAL A 136 -12.99 -23.18 36.48
CA VAL A 136 -12.37 -23.61 37.73
C VAL A 136 -13.01 -24.93 38.09
N ALA A 137 -12.39 -26.01 37.64
CA ALA A 137 -12.53 -27.33 38.22
C ALA A 137 -11.69 -27.38 39.50
N GLY A 138 -12.36 -27.59 40.63
CA GLY A 138 -11.79 -27.81 41.96
C GLY A 138 -12.96 -27.71 42.93
N ALA A 139 -13.65 -28.78 43.37
CA ALA A 139 -13.20 -30.07 43.87
C ALA A 139 -12.19 -29.96 45.02
N ALA A 140 -12.56 -30.58 46.16
CA ALA A 140 -11.94 -30.57 47.50
C ALA A 140 -12.39 -29.38 48.39
N ALA A 141 -12.98 -29.56 49.58
CA ALA A 141 -13.17 -30.72 50.45
C ALA A 141 -14.40 -30.49 51.35
#